data_AF-A0A509L291-F1
#
_entry.id   AF-A0A509L291-F1
#
_cell.length_a   1.000
_cell.length_b   1.000
_cell.length_c   1.000
_cell.angle_alpha   90.00
_cell.angle_beta   90.00
_cell.angle_gamma   90.00
#
_symmetry.space_group_name_H-M   'P 1'
#
loop_
_entity.id
_entity.type
_entity.pdbx_description
1 polymer ?
#
loop_
_entity_poly.entity_id
_entity_poly.type
_entity_poly.pdbx_seq_one_letter_code
_entity_poly.pdbx_strand_id
1 'polypeptide(L)'
;MGLFTYFKIAAVVLLASVIIGAWLYFKSVLAENETLKANQIKLELALEQSERTVKTIKASIKKAAAAHKEVSSQFSKAREENGKLKKLLSKHDLGYLAERKPGLIAKRTTKGSNNVGRCFEILSGSPLTMEERTTYKKSKSNTSCPELANPLLGSQK
;
A
#
# COMPACT_ATOMS: atom_id res chain seq x y z
N MET A 1 -92.94 -23.66 27.97
CA MET A 1 -91.70 -23.72 27.15
C MET A 1 -90.59 -24.25 28.03
N GLY A 2 -90.43 -25.57 28.04
CA GLY A 2 -89.68 -26.28 29.07
C GLY A 2 -88.20 -26.49 28.72
N LEU A 3 -87.39 -26.68 29.76
CA LEU A 3 -85.96 -27.00 29.78
C LEU A 3 -85.46 -27.93 28.65
N PHE A 4 -86.32 -28.82 28.14
CA PHE A 4 -86.04 -29.76 27.06
C PHE A 4 -85.73 -29.12 25.70
N THR A 5 -86.31 -27.96 25.36
CA THR A 5 -85.98 -27.26 24.11
C THR A 5 -84.61 -26.59 24.19
N TYR A 6 -84.23 -26.08 25.37
CA TYR A 6 -82.89 -25.53 25.61
C TYR A 6 -81.81 -26.59 25.50
N PHE A 7 -82.04 -27.80 26.03
CA PHE A 7 -81.07 -28.89 25.94
C PHE A 7 -80.81 -29.32 24.48
N LYS A 8 -81.85 -29.38 23.64
CA LYS A 8 -81.70 -29.71 22.22
C LYS A 8 -80.93 -28.63 21.45
N ILE A 9 -81.22 -27.35 21.71
CA ILE A 9 -80.50 -26.24 21.08
C ILE A 9 -79.03 -26.23 21.55
N ALA A 10 -78.77 -26.45 22.84
CA ALA A 10 -77.41 -26.54 23.38
C ALA A 10 -76.62 -27.70 22.77
N ALA A 11 -77.24 -28.87 22.58
CA ALA A 11 -76.61 -30.02 21.94
C ALA A 11 -76.24 -29.74 20.47
N VAL A 12 -77.10 -29.06 19.71
CA VAL A 12 -76.82 -28.68 18.32
C VAL A 12 -75.70 -27.65 18.23
N VAL A 13 -75.67 -26.67 19.13
CA VAL A 13 -74.59 -25.66 19.18
C VAL A 13 -73.25 -26.32 19.52
N LEU A 14 -73.22 -27.27 20.45
CA LEU A 14 -72.01 -28.01 20.78
C LEU A 14 -71.49 -28.82 19.60
N LEU A 15 -72.35 -29.56 18.90
CA LEU A 15 -71.97 -30.31 17.70
C LEU A 15 -71.47 -29.41 16.57
N ALA A 16 -72.13 -28.26 16.35
CA ALA A 16 -71.69 -27.27 15.38
C ALA A 16 -70.31 -26.70 15.74
N SER A 17 -70.06 -26.43 17.02
CA SER A 17 -68.78 -25.88 17.48
C SER A 17 -67.61 -26.86 17.24
N VAL A 18 -67.84 -28.16 17.40
CA VAL A 18 -66.84 -29.21 17.13
C VAL A 18 -66.51 -29.28 15.63
N ILE A 19 -67.52 -29.20 14.76
CA ILE A 19 -67.32 -29.26 13.30
C ILE A 19 -66.55 -28.03 12.81
N ILE A 20 -66.89 -26.84 13.32
CA ILE A 20 -66.20 -25.60 12.96
C ILE A 20 -64.75 -25.63 13.46
N GLY A 21 -64.51 -26.12 14.68
CA GLY A 21 -63.17 -26.30 15.22
C GLY A 21 -62.31 -27.25 14.38
N ALA A 22 -62.88 -28.37 13.95
CA ALA A 22 -62.18 -29.33 13.09
C ALA A 22 -61.83 -28.74 11.71
N TRP A 23 -62.71 -27.93 11.12
CA TRP A 23 -62.46 -27.29 9.82
C TRP A 23 -61.34 -26.24 9.90
N LEU A 24 -61.34 -25.42 10.95
CA LEU A 24 -60.28 -24.44 11.19
C LEU A 24 -58.93 -25.12 11.42
N TYR A 25 -58.91 -26.22 12.18
CA TYR A 25 -57.71 -27.03 12.41
C TYR A 25 -57.18 -27.65 11.11
N PHE A 26 -58.04 -28.17 10.24
CA PHE A 26 -57.62 -28.71 8.95
C PHE A 26 -57.02 -27.62 8.05
N LYS A 27 -57.59 -26.43 8.07
CA LYS A 27 -57.10 -25.27 7.31
C LYS A 27 -55.75 -24.77 7.82
N SER A 28 -55.53 -24.74 9.14
CA SER A 28 -54.23 -24.35 9.71
C SER A 28 -53.14 -25.36 9.37
N VAL A 29 -53.44 -26.66 9.44
CA VAL A 29 -52.48 -27.73 9.08
C VAL A 29 -52.09 -27.67 7.59
N LEU A 30 -53.02 -27.33 6.69
CA LEU A 30 -52.72 -27.15 5.27
C LEU A 30 -51.86 -25.89 5.01
N ALA A 31 -52.17 -24.78 5.70
CA ALA A 31 -51.39 -23.53 5.59
C ALA A 31 -49.94 -23.71 6.09
N GLU A 32 -49.74 -24.49 7.15
CA GLU A 32 -48.40 -24.78 7.69
C GLU A 32 -47.58 -25.67 6.73
N ASN A 33 -48.21 -26.61 6.01
CA ASN A 33 -47.53 -27.47 5.04
C ASN A 33 -46.94 -26.70 3.84
N GLU A 34 -47.56 -25.60 3.39
CA GLU A 34 -47.01 -24.77 2.31
C GLU A 34 -45.74 -24.04 2.74
N THR A 35 -45.69 -23.58 4.00
CA THR A 35 -44.50 -22.90 4.54
C THR A 35 -43.32 -23.85 4.73
N LEU A 36 -43.57 -25.10 5.15
CA LEU A 36 -42.54 -26.13 5.28
C LEU A 36 -41.97 -26.53 3.90
N LYS A 37 -42.80 -26.66 2.87
CA LYS A 37 -42.33 -26.89 1.48
C LYS A 37 -41.53 -25.70 0.94
N ALA A 38 -41.98 -24.48 1.21
CA ALA A 38 -41.23 -23.27 0.84
C ALA A 38 -39.86 -23.19 1.54
N ASN A 39 -39.76 -23.65 2.79
CA ASN A 39 -38.49 -23.69 3.53
C ASN A 39 -37.56 -24.81 3.02
N GLN A 40 -38.08 -25.96 2.61
CA GLN A 40 -37.27 -27.03 1.98
C GLN A 40 -36.69 -26.58 0.64
N ILE A 41 -37.49 -25.93 -0.21
CA ILE A 41 -37.01 -25.37 -1.49
C ILE A 41 -35.92 -24.30 -1.24
N LYS A 42 -36.11 -23.42 -0.25
CA LYS A 42 -35.07 -22.44 0.14
C LYS A 42 -33.79 -23.11 0.64
N LEU A 43 -33.88 -24.25 1.32
CA LEU A 43 -32.72 -24.97 1.84
C LEU A 43 -31.93 -25.67 0.74
N GLU A 44 -32.61 -26.32 -0.22
CA GLU A 44 -31.96 -26.89 -1.41
C GLU A 44 -31.34 -25.80 -2.29
N LEU A 45 -32.06 -24.70 -2.51
CA LEU A 45 -31.54 -23.54 -3.26
C LEU A 45 -30.34 -22.90 -2.54
N ALA A 46 -30.37 -22.82 -1.22
CA ALA A 46 -29.25 -22.33 -0.41
C ALA A 46 -28.05 -23.28 -0.45
N LEU A 47 -28.25 -24.60 -0.53
CA LEU A 47 -27.18 -25.58 -0.67
C LEU A 47 -26.52 -25.53 -2.05
N GLU A 48 -27.30 -25.47 -3.14
CA GLU A 48 -26.76 -25.26 -4.50
C GLU A 48 -26.02 -23.93 -4.63
N GLN A 49 -26.59 -22.86 -4.07
CA GLN A 49 -25.98 -21.54 -4.08
C GLN A 49 -24.71 -21.51 -3.22
N SER A 50 -24.68 -22.25 -2.11
CA SER A 50 -23.49 -22.41 -1.27
C SER A 50 -22.38 -23.20 -1.98
N GLU A 51 -22.68 -24.28 -2.71
CA GLU A 51 -21.66 -25.01 -3.48
C GLU A 51 -21.03 -24.16 -4.59
N ARG A 52 -21.86 -23.42 -5.34
CA ARG A 52 -21.38 -22.49 -6.38
C ARG A 52 -20.58 -21.34 -5.76
N THR A 53 -21.00 -20.83 -4.60
CA THR A 53 -20.30 -19.78 -3.85
C THR A 53 -18.96 -20.28 -3.28
N VAL A 54 -18.88 -21.51 -2.78
CA VAL A 54 -17.63 -22.09 -2.27
C VAL A 54 -16.61 -22.29 -3.39
N LYS A 55 -17.05 -22.73 -4.59
CA LYS A 55 -16.15 -22.85 -5.76
C LYS A 55 -15.60 -21.49 -6.18
N THR A 56 -16.43 -20.45 -6.23
CA THR A 56 -16.01 -19.09 -6.59
C THR A 56 -15.13 -18.44 -5.53
N ILE A 57 -15.40 -18.66 -4.23
CA ILE A 57 -14.54 -18.22 -3.12
C ILE A 57 -13.19 -18.93 -3.19
N LYS A 58 -13.12 -20.25 -3.38
CA LYS A 58 -11.85 -20.97 -3.54
C LYS A 58 -11.03 -20.45 -4.71
N ALA A 59 -11.66 -20.15 -5.84
CA ALA A 59 -11.00 -19.53 -6.98
C ALA A 59 -10.49 -18.11 -6.67
N SER A 60 -11.27 -17.32 -5.94
CA SER A 60 -10.90 -15.96 -5.53
C SER A 60 -9.78 -15.95 -4.50
N ILE A 61 -9.76 -16.88 -3.54
CA ILE A 61 -8.65 -17.08 -2.58
C ILE A 61 -7.36 -17.46 -3.32
N LYS A 62 -7.43 -18.35 -4.31
CA LYS A 62 -6.25 -18.70 -5.13
C LYS A 62 -5.73 -17.49 -5.91
N LYS A 63 -6.62 -16.69 -6.51
CA LYS A 63 -6.24 -15.45 -7.21
C LYS A 63 -5.64 -14.42 -6.24
N ALA A 64 -6.24 -14.24 -5.07
CA ALA A 64 -5.74 -13.35 -4.03
C ALA A 64 -4.36 -13.80 -3.53
N ALA A 65 -4.14 -15.09 -3.28
CA ALA A 65 -2.86 -15.63 -2.87
C ALA A 65 -1.77 -15.42 -3.94
N ALA A 66 -2.10 -15.61 -5.22
CA ALA A 66 -1.19 -15.34 -6.32
C ALA A 66 -0.86 -13.84 -6.43
N ALA A 67 -1.86 -12.96 -6.34
CA ALA A 67 -1.68 -11.52 -6.33
C ALA A 67 -0.84 -11.05 -5.12
N HIS A 68 -1.07 -11.61 -3.92
CA HIS A 68 -0.26 -11.32 -2.74
C HIS A 68 1.20 -11.74 -2.92
N LYS A 69 1.46 -12.90 -3.53
CA LYS A 69 2.83 -13.36 -3.82
C LYS A 69 3.53 -12.40 -4.79
N GLU A 70 2.83 -11.97 -5.82
CA GLU A 70 3.35 -11.02 -6.81
C GLU A 70 3.64 -9.65 -6.18
N VAL A 71 2.68 -9.09 -5.46
CA VAL A 71 2.83 -7.80 -4.76
C VAL A 71 3.95 -7.87 -3.72
N SER A 72 4.05 -8.97 -2.95
CA SER A 72 5.13 -9.15 -1.98
C SER A 72 6.51 -9.20 -2.63
N SER A 73 6.63 -9.91 -3.77
CA SER A 73 7.85 -9.97 -4.58
C SER A 73 8.25 -8.57 -5.09
N GLN A 74 7.30 -7.84 -5.67
CA GLN A 74 7.52 -6.46 -6.13
C GLN A 74 7.90 -5.53 -4.99
N PHE A 75 7.26 -5.64 -3.82
CA PHE A 75 7.57 -4.82 -2.65
C PHE A 75 8.98 -5.10 -2.11
N SER A 76 9.41 -6.36 -2.13
CA SER A 76 10.77 -6.75 -1.75
C SER A 76 11.81 -6.12 -2.69
N LYS A 77 11.61 -6.23 -4.01
CA LYS A 77 12.47 -5.60 -5.02
C LYS A 77 12.51 -4.08 -4.86
N ALA A 78 11.36 -3.43 -4.69
CA ALA A 78 11.26 -1.99 -4.49
C ALA A 78 12.01 -1.53 -3.23
N ARG A 79 11.99 -2.30 -2.13
CA ARG A 79 12.79 -1.99 -0.94
C ARG A 79 14.29 -2.10 -1.21
N GLU A 80 14.72 -3.13 -1.94
CA GLU A 80 16.13 -3.31 -2.30
C GLU A 80 16.64 -2.15 -3.17
N GLU A 81 15.87 -1.77 -4.19
CA GLU A 81 16.18 -0.62 -5.05
C GLU A 81 16.22 0.69 -4.27
N ASN A 82 15.24 0.93 -3.39
CA ASN A 82 15.26 2.09 -2.50
C ASN A 82 16.49 2.09 -1.58
N GLY A 83 16.92 0.94 -1.08
CA GLY A 83 18.14 0.81 -0.28
C GLY A 83 19.40 1.16 -1.07
N LYS A 84 19.49 0.69 -2.33
CA LYS A 84 20.59 1.04 -3.25
C LYS A 84 20.60 2.53 -3.56
N LEU A 85 19.44 3.11 -3.90
CA LEU A 85 19.27 4.54 -4.16
C LEU A 85 19.67 5.37 -2.94
N LYS A 86 19.14 5.05 -1.74
CA LYS A 86 19.53 5.74 -0.50
C LYS A 86 21.02 5.67 -0.24
N LYS A 87 21.67 4.53 -0.49
CA LYS A 87 23.13 4.39 -0.34
C LYS A 87 23.89 5.28 -1.34
N LEU A 88 23.43 5.33 -2.60
CA LEU A 88 24.02 6.19 -3.64
C LEU A 88 23.84 7.68 -3.31
N LEU A 89 22.61 8.09 -2.99
CA LEU A 89 22.31 9.46 -2.59
C LEU A 89 23.07 9.82 -1.31
N SER A 90 23.14 8.97 -0.30
CA SER A 90 23.91 9.28 0.93
C SER A 90 25.39 9.58 0.70
N LYS A 91 25.97 9.10 -0.41
CA LYS A 91 27.37 9.34 -0.78
C LYS A 91 27.57 10.60 -1.63
N HIS A 92 26.57 11.00 -2.40
CA HIS A 92 26.71 12.03 -3.44
C HIS A 92 25.72 13.20 -3.31
N ASP A 93 24.72 13.09 -2.45
CA ASP A 93 23.77 14.15 -2.16
C ASP A 93 24.45 15.18 -1.26
N LEU A 94 24.74 16.33 -1.86
CA LEU A 94 25.33 17.48 -1.19
C LEU A 94 24.41 17.99 -0.06
N GLY A 95 23.09 17.88 -0.19
CA GLY A 95 22.13 18.27 0.85
C GLY A 95 22.24 17.36 2.08
N TYR A 96 22.21 16.04 1.88
CA TYR A 96 22.39 15.07 2.94
C TYR A 96 23.77 15.16 3.61
N LEU A 97 24.83 15.36 2.80
CA LEU A 97 26.18 15.56 3.33
C LEU A 97 26.34 16.91 4.02
N ALA A 98 25.63 17.96 3.59
CA ALA A 98 25.63 19.26 4.24
C ALA A 98 24.94 19.19 5.61
N GLU A 99 23.84 18.43 5.73
CA GLU A 99 23.17 18.22 7.01
C GLU A 99 24.05 17.43 7.98
N ARG A 100 24.67 16.33 7.52
CA ARG A 100 25.48 15.46 8.39
C ARG A 100 26.89 15.95 8.66
N LYS A 101 27.49 16.69 7.72
CA LYS A 101 28.87 17.17 7.78
C LYS A 101 28.98 18.61 7.27
N PRO A 102 28.27 19.57 7.90
CA PRO A 102 28.18 20.95 7.42
C PRO A 102 29.56 21.60 7.29
N GLY A 103 30.45 21.38 8.25
CA GLY A 103 31.80 21.95 8.23
C GLY A 103 32.69 21.44 7.08
N LEU A 104 32.54 20.19 6.64
CA LEU A 104 33.32 19.67 5.51
C LEU A 104 32.81 20.20 4.18
N ILE A 105 31.48 20.27 4.01
CA ILE A 105 30.87 20.82 2.80
C ILE A 105 31.17 22.31 2.69
N ALA A 106 30.98 23.09 3.77
CA ALA A 106 31.31 24.52 3.77
C ALA A 106 32.78 24.76 3.37
N LYS A 107 33.73 24.05 3.99
CA LYS A 107 35.16 24.17 3.64
C LYS A 107 35.44 23.83 2.18
N ARG A 108 34.79 22.80 1.63
CA ARG A 108 35.03 22.37 0.25
C ARG A 108 34.41 23.31 -0.76
N THR A 109 33.22 23.84 -0.47
CA THR A 109 32.56 24.89 -1.26
C THR A 109 33.39 26.17 -1.25
N THR A 110 33.79 26.68 -0.08
CA THR A 110 34.65 27.88 0.02
C THR A 110 35.98 27.68 -0.72
N LYS A 111 36.64 26.52 -0.57
CA LYS A 111 37.86 26.21 -1.32
C LYS A 111 37.62 26.22 -2.83
N GLY A 112 36.51 25.63 -3.29
CA GLY A 112 36.11 25.64 -4.69
C GLY A 112 35.89 27.06 -5.22
N SER A 113 35.11 27.86 -4.50
CA SER A 113 34.85 29.27 -4.83
C SER A 113 36.13 30.09 -4.90
N ASN A 114 37.04 29.94 -3.93
CA ASN A 114 38.34 30.63 -3.95
C ASN A 114 39.19 30.19 -5.13
N ASN A 115 39.21 28.89 -5.46
CA ASN A 115 39.93 28.38 -6.62
C ASN A 115 39.38 28.95 -7.95
N VAL A 116 38.05 29.03 -8.10
CA VAL A 116 37.43 29.62 -9.30
C VAL A 116 37.70 31.12 -9.37
N GLY A 117 37.54 31.85 -8.26
CA GLY A 117 37.83 33.29 -8.20
C GLY A 117 39.28 33.58 -8.56
N ARG A 118 40.22 32.86 -7.95
CA ARG A 118 41.64 32.99 -8.27
C ARG A 118 41.95 32.66 -9.73
N CYS A 119 41.26 31.67 -10.29
CA CYS A 119 41.40 31.33 -11.69
C CYS A 119 40.95 32.48 -12.61
N PHE A 120 39.82 33.09 -12.28
CA PHE A 120 39.28 34.24 -13.01
C PHE A 120 40.23 35.44 -12.95
N GLU A 121 40.83 35.71 -11.80
CA GLU A 121 41.85 36.74 -11.64
C GLU A 121 43.06 36.51 -12.57
N ILE A 122 43.59 35.29 -12.62
CA ILE A 122 44.72 34.93 -13.50
C ILE A 122 44.35 35.12 -14.97
N LEU A 123 43.16 34.65 -15.37
CA LEU A 123 42.64 34.84 -16.73
C LEU A 123 42.45 36.32 -17.09
N SER A 124 42.10 37.16 -16.12
CA SER A 124 41.98 38.61 -16.29
C SER A 124 43.33 39.34 -16.31
N GLY A 125 44.45 38.63 -16.17
CA GLY A 125 45.80 39.18 -16.25
C GLY A 125 46.53 39.36 -14.92
N SER A 126 45.96 38.89 -13.80
CA SER A 126 46.69 38.90 -12.52
C SER A 126 47.92 38.00 -12.60
N PRO A 127 49.10 38.44 -12.11
CA PRO A 127 50.28 37.60 -12.04
C PRO A 127 50.07 36.45 -11.04
N LEU A 128 50.72 35.30 -11.30
CA LEU A 128 50.79 34.19 -10.36
C LEU A 128 51.65 34.57 -9.15
N THR A 129 51.19 34.19 -7.97
CA THR A 129 51.93 34.30 -6.72
C THR A 129 53.11 33.34 -6.67
N MET A 130 54.08 33.61 -5.79
CA MET A 130 55.24 32.73 -5.58
C MET A 130 54.82 31.32 -5.13
N GLU A 131 53.77 31.21 -4.33
CA GLU A 131 53.24 29.92 -3.88
C GLU A 131 52.64 29.11 -5.04
N GLU A 132 51.88 29.74 -5.92
CA GLU A 132 51.29 29.11 -7.11
C GLU A 132 52.37 28.61 -8.08
N ARG A 133 53.42 29.39 -8.27
CA ARG A 133 54.57 29.03 -9.12
C ARG A 133 55.38 27.86 -8.59
N THR A 134 55.43 27.67 -7.27
CA THR A 134 56.26 26.64 -6.61
C THR A 134 55.46 25.44 -6.11
N THR A 135 54.14 25.43 -6.30
CA THR A 135 53.28 24.36 -5.78
C THR A 135 53.50 23.06 -6.53
N TYR A 136 53.95 22.04 -5.79
CA TYR A 136 54.12 20.65 -6.26
C TYR A 136 53.11 19.67 -5.62
N LYS A 137 52.33 20.11 -4.62
CA LYS A 137 51.34 19.28 -3.92
C LYS A 137 49.93 19.55 -4.45
N LYS A 138 49.26 18.50 -4.96
CA LYS A 138 47.85 18.56 -5.39
C LYS A 138 46.87 19.03 -4.31
N SER A 139 47.22 18.89 -3.03
CA SER A 139 46.37 19.35 -1.93
C SER A 139 46.33 20.87 -1.78
N LYS A 140 47.45 21.54 -2.13
CA LYS A 140 47.61 23.00 -2.08
C LYS A 140 47.36 23.68 -3.43
N SER A 141 47.22 22.91 -4.50
CA SER A 141 47.02 23.43 -5.86
C SER A 141 45.59 23.91 -6.10
N ASN A 142 45.44 24.82 -7.06
CA ASN A 142 44.15 25.21 -7.59
C ASN A 142 43.61 24.10 -8.50
N THR A 143 42.45 23.54 -8.16
CA THR A 143 41.84 22.44 -8.93
C THR A 143 40.97 22.91 -10.09
N SER A 144 40.59 24.18 -10.12
CA SER A 144 39.63 24.73 -11.09
C SER A 144 40.28 25.05 -12.44
N CYS A 145 41.53 25.52 -12.44
CA CYS A 145 42.32 25.64 -13.68
C CYS A 145 43.77 25.18 -13.46
N PRO A 146 44.02 23.86 -13.53
CA PRO A 146 45.31 23.31 -13.17
C PRO A 146 46.48 23.81 -14.01
N GLU A 147 46.26 24.03 -15.31
CA GLU A 147 47.28 24.41 -16.28
C GLU A 147 47.72 25.87 -16.11
N LEU A 148 46.78 26.75 -15.75
CA LEU A 148 47.04 28.19 -15.60
C LEU A 148 47.58 28.53 -14.22
N ALA A 149 47.03 27.90 -13.19
CA ALA A 149 47.34 28.24 -11.81
C ALA A 149 48.44 27.36 -11.20
N ASN A 150 48.82 26.22 -11.81
CA ASN A 150 49.84 25.31 -11.26
C ASN A 150 50.88 24.87 -12.31
N PRO A 151 51.77 25.77 -12.76
CA PRO A 151 52.71 25.48 -13.83
C PRO A 151 53.63 24.27 -13.57
N LEU A 152 54.08 24.05 -12.32
CA LEU A 152 54.96 22.92 -11.99
C LEU A 152 54.27 21.56 -11.83
N LEU A 153 52.95 21.54 -11.61
CA LEU A 153 52.18 20.30 -11.52
C LEU A 153 51.82 19.75 -12.90
N GLY A 154 51.67 20.64 -13.89
CA GLY A 154 51.41 20.27 -15.28
C GLY A 154 52.64 19.66 -15.98
N SER A 155 53.86 20.07 -15.61
CA SER A 155 55.12 19.61 -16.21
C SER A 155 55.60 18.23 -15.72
N GLN A 156 54.87 17.59 -14.82
CA GLN A 156 55.18 16.27 -14.25
C GLN A 156 54.40 15.13 -14.93
N LYS A 157 53.73 15.42 -16.05
CA LYS A 157 53.00 14.45 -16.88
C LYS A 157 53.81 14.05 -18.10
#